data_AF-A0A534ZI99-F1
#
_entry.id   AF-A0A534ZI99-F1
#
_cell.length_a   1.000
_cell.length_b   1.000
_cell.length_c   1.000
_cell.angle_alpha   90.00
_cell.angle_beta   90.00
_cell.angle_gamma   90.00
#
_symmetry.space_group_name_H-M   'P 1'
#
loop_
_entity.id
_entity.type
_entity.pdbx_description
1 polymer ?
#
loop_
_entity_poly.entity_id
_entity_poly.type
_entity_poly.pdbx_seq_one_letter_code
_entity_poly.pdbx_strand_id
1 'polypeptide(L)'
;LEVRRTTRGPVIVASRTHRGFLRRLMEMEIPEIYNGTVVIRGIAREAGSRSKVAVESRQQGVDAKGAAVGQRGSRIQAIVAELNGEKVDVVLWHEDPAQYVAEALSPAEVLNVRIDEEHKIANVVVPERQLSLAIGKEGQNARLAAKLTGWRIDIRSDAGVAAAAGGDESRPPAEAPADAEAKA
;
A
#
# COMPACT_ATOMS: atom_id res chain seq x y z
N LEU A 1 21.49 -4.68 -10.96
CA LEU A 1 22.84 -4.60 -11.53
C LEU A 1 22.90 -5.67 -12.61
N GLU A 2 23.20 -5.29 -13.85
CA GLU A 2 23.27 -6.23 -14.97
C GLU A 2 24.67 -6.12 -15.58
N VAL A 3 25.33 -7.24 -15.81
CA VAL A 3 26.61 -7.28 -16.52
C VAL A 3 26.33 -7.73 -17.94
N ARG A 4 26.48 -6.83 -18.90
CA ARG A 4 26.32 -7.12 -20.33
C ARG A 4 27.68 -7.48 -20.91
N ARG A 5 27.77 -8.67 -21.50
CA ARG A 5 28.95 -9.06 -22.27
C ARG A 5 28.83 -8.43 -23.65
N THR A 6 29.75 -7.55 -24.01
CA THR A 6 29.80 -6.92 -25.34
C THR A 6 31.09 -7.32 -26.05
N THR A 7 31.16 -7.09 -27.36
CA THR A 7 32.37 -7.32 -28.17
C THR A 7 33.56 -6.45 -27.75
N ARG A 8 33.34 -5.38 -26.96
CA ARG A 8 34.38 -4.50 -26.40
C ARG A 8 34.69 -4.78 -24.92
N GLY A 9 34.20 -5.90 -24.38
CA GLY A 9 34.37 -6.28 -22.98
C GLY A 9 33.07 -6.18 -22.16
N PRO A 10 33.13 -6.52 -20.86
CA PRO A 10 31.98 -6.47 -19.98
C PRO A 10 31.59 -5.01 -19.67
N VAL A 11 30.30 -4.69 -19.79
CA VAL A 11 29.72 -3.41 -19.41
C VAL A 11 28.82 -3.62 -18.20
N ILE A 12 29.01 -2.81 -17.15
CA ILE A 12 28.19 -2.84 -15.94
C ILE A 12 27.08 -1.80 -16.07
N VAL A 13 25.82 -2.23 -15.99
CA VAL A 13 24.65 -1.35 -15.98
C VAL A 13 24.13 -1.19 -14.55
N ALA A 14 24.16 0.04 -14.07
CA ALA A 14 23.60 0.45 -12.78
C ALA A 14 22.31 1.24 -12.99
N SER A 15 21.37 1.14 -12.04
CA SER A 15 20.10 1.86 -12.06
C SER A 15 19.77 2.39 -10.66
N ARG A 16 19.55 3.71 -10.57
CA ARG A 16 19.04 4.38 -9.37
C ARG A 16 17.52 4.27 -9.22
N THR A 17 16.81 3.91 -10.30
CA THR A 17 15.34 3.79 -10.32
C THR A 17 14.84 2.44 -9.83
N HIS A 18 15.68 1.40 -9.87
CA HIS A 18 15.30 0.06 -9.43
C HIS A 18 15.02 -0.01 -7.92
N ARG A 19 13.99 -0.75 -7.49
CA ARG A 19 13.63 -0.94 -6.06
C ARG A 19 14.77 -1.51 -5.20
N GLY A 20 15.67 -2.29 -5.82
CA GLY A 20 16.86 -2.83 -5.16
C GLY A 20 17.84 -1.74 -4.71
N PHE A 21 17.84 -0.56 -5.34
CA PHE A 21 18.67 0.55 -4.89
C PHE A 21 18.19 1.08 -3.53
N LEU A 22 16.88 1.33 -3.37
CA LEU A 22 16.29 1.73 -2.09
C LEU A 22 16.52 0.66 -1.00
N ARG A 23 16.37 -0.63 -1.33
CA ARG A 23 16.68 -1.72 -0.38
C ARG A 23 18.11 -1.62 0.16
N ARG A 24 19.10 -1.47 -0.73
CA ARG A 24 20.52 -1.38 -0.32
C ARG A 24 20.82 -0.08 0.42
N LEU A 25 20.18 1.04 0.07
CA LEU A 25 20.29 2.28 0.85
C LEU A 25 19.78 2.09 2.29
N MET A 26 18.62 1.46 2.46
CA MET A 26 18.08 1.17 3.79
C MET A 26 18.99 0.24 4.59
N GLU A 27 19.57 -0.78 3.96
CA GLU A 27 20.54 -1.67 4.61
C GLU A 27 21.82 -0.93 5.04
N MET A 28 22.26 0.09 4.30
CA MET A 28 23.45 0.87 4.69
C MET A 28 23.15 1.88 5.80
N GLU A 29 21.96 2.49 5.78
CA GLU A 29 21.57 3.53 6.74
C GLU A 29 21.04 2.97 8.08
N ILE A 30 20.40 1.80 8.06
CA ILE A 30 19.65 1.26 9.21
C ILE A 30 20.34 -0.04 9.69
N PRO A 31 21.12 -0.01 10.79
CA PRO A 31 21.86 -1.17 11.31
C PRO A 31 20.98 -2.39 11.61
N GLU A 32 19.74 -2.16 12.05
CA GLU A 32 18.78 -3.21 12.38
C GLU A 32 18.34 -3.98 11.12
N ILE A 33 18.31 -3.30 9.96
CA ILE A 33 18.04 -3.94 8.66
C ILE A 33 19.28 -4.67 8.17
N TYR A 34 20.47 -4.07 8.32
CA TYR A 34 21.75 -4.71 7.97
C TYR A 34 21.96 -6.04 8.70
N ASN A 35 21.73 -6.05 10.01
CA ASN A 35 21.92 -7.22 10.87
C ASN A 35 20.75 -8.23 10.80
N GLY A 36 19.68 -7.89 10.08
CA GLY A 36 18.51 -8.76 9.89
C GLY A 36 17.55 -8.84 11.08
N THR A 37 17.70 -7.99 12.10
CA THR A 37 16.73 -7.83 13.20
C THR A 37 15.40 -7.29 12.67
N VAL A 38 15.48 -6.32 11.76
CA VAL A 38 14.34 -5.80 11.00
C VAL A 38 14.47 -6.26 9.56
N VAL A 39 13.39 -6.76 8.97
CA VAL A 39 13.37 -7.24 7.59
C VAL A 39 12.42 -6.45 6.72
N ILE A 40 12.88 -6.12 5.51
CA ILE A 40 12.06 -5.48 4.50
C ILE A 40 11.26 -6.56 3.76
N ARG A 41 9.96 -6.64 4.05
CA ARG A 41 9.00 -7.58 3.45
C ARG A 41 8.58 -7.17 2.05
N GLY A 42 8.47 -5.87 1.78
CA GLY A 42 8.02 -5.38 0.48
C GLY A 42 8.49 -3.96 0.18
N ILE A 43 8.66 -3.64 -1.10
CA ILE A 43 8.95 -2.29 -1.59
C ILE A 43 8.09 -2.02 -2.83
N ALA A 44 7.23 -1.01 -2.75
CA ALA A 44 6.53 -0.42 -3.88
C ALA A 44 7.13 0.96 -4.15
N ARG A 45 7.65 1.18 -5.36
CA ARG A 45 8.45 2.36 -5.68
C ARG A 45 8.01 3.00 -6.99
N GLU A 46 7.74 4.30 -6.94
CA GLU A 46 7.65 5.20 -8.09
C GLU A 46 8.83 6.18 -7.97
N ALA A 47 9.95 5.80 -8.62
CA ALA A 47 11.25 6.43 -8.40
C ALA A 47 11.23 7.95 -8.69
N GLY A 48 11.91 8.71 -7.82
CA GLY A 48 11.93 10.17 -7.88
C GLY A 48 10.66 10.86 -7.37
N SER A 49 9.64 10.10 -6.98
CA SER A 49 8.39 10.64 -6.44
C SER A 49 8.09 10.09 -5.05
N ARG A 50 7.68 8.81 -4.95
CA ARG A 50 7.26 8.22 -3.69
C ARG A 50 7.48 6.71 -3.67
N SER A 51 7.88 6.21 -2.50
CA SER A 51 8.08 4.80 -2.20
C SER A 51 7.39 4.43 -0.90
N LYS A 52 6.83 3.23 -0.86
CA LYS A 52 6.38 2.58 0.37
C LYS A 52 7.23 1.34 0.65
N VAL A 53 7.64 1.19 1.90
CA VAL A 53 8.46 0.09 2.37
C VAL A 53 7.76 -0.58 3.55
N ALA A 54 7.48 -1.87 3.41
CA ALA A 54 6.93 -2.68 4.49
C ALA A 54 8.06 -3.38 5.26
N VAL A 55 8.10 -3.15 6.57
CA VAL A 55 9.10 -3.71 7.47
C VAL A 55 8.45 -4.52 8.59
N GLU A 56 9.18 -5.50 9.09
CA GLU A 56 8.77 -6.33 10.22
C GLU A 56 9.99 -6.57 11.11
N SER A 57 9.78 -6.72 12.42
CA SER A 57 10.83 -7.15 13.33
C SER A 57 10.82 -8.67 13.48
N ARG A 58 11.99 -9.30 13.39
CA ARG A 58 12.19 -10.71 13.74
C ARG A 58 12.43 -10.93 15.23
N GLN A 59 12.70 -9.86 15.98
CA GLN A 59 13.02 -9.91 17.39
C GLN A 59 11.91 -9.26 18.20
N GLN A 60 11.39 -9.98 19.20
CA GLN A 60 10.42 -9.42 20.13
C GLN A 60 11.02 -8.22 20.88
N GLY A 61 10.18 -7.20 21.10
CA GLY A 61 10.58 -5.97 21.78
C GLY A 61 11.31 -4.95 20.91
N VAL A 62 11.61 -5.26 19.64
CA VAL A 62 12.18 -4.30 18.69
C VAL A 62 11.07 -3.70 17.84
N ASP A 63 10.93 -2.37 17.88
CA ASP A 63 10.04 -1.62 17.00
C ASP A 63 10.67 -1.45 15.61
N ALA A 64 10.14 -2.18 14.62
CA ALA A 64 10.62 -2.14 13.25
C ALA A 64 10.45 -0.77 12.58
N LYS A 65 9.32 -0.10 12.83
CA LYS A 65 9.02 1.20 12.22
C LYS A 65 9.89 2.27 12.86
N GLY A 66 9.99 2.29 14.18
CA GLY A 66 10.86 3.20 14.93
C GLY A 66 12.33 3.03 14.55
N ALA A 67 12.82 1.79 14.43
CA ALA A 67 14.18 1.50 13.99
C ALA A 67 14.46 2.04 12.57
N ALA A 68 13.52 1.84 11.63
CA ALA A 68 13.68 2.33 10.27
C ALA A 68 13.60 3.86 10.16
N VAL A 69 12.74 4.49 10.96
CA VAL A 69 12.52 5.95 10.96
C VAL A 69 13.67 6.70 11.65
N GLY A 70 14.18 6.16 12.77
CA GLY A 70 15.18 6.83 13.59
C GLY A 70 14.63 8.00 14.40
N GLN A 71 15.47 8.62 15.22
CA GLN A 71 15.07 9.75 16.06
C GLN A 71 14.54 10.90 15.20
N ARG A 72 13.27 11.27 15.39
CA ARG A 72 12.57 12.31 14.62
C ARG A 72 12.66 12.12 13.09
N GLY A 73 12.80 10.88 12.61
CA GLY A 73 12.88 10.60 11.18
C GLY A 73 14.24 10.79 10.54
N SER A 74 15.31 10.97 11.32
CA SER A 74 16.65 11.28 10.79
C SER A 74 17.16 10.28 9.74
N ARG A 75 16.97 8.98 9.96
CA ARG A 75 17.41 7.92 9.04
C ARG A 75 16.65 7.96 7.72
N ILE A 76 15.32 8.10 7.78
CA ILE A 76 14.51 8.23 6.57
C ILE A 76 14.81 9.52 5.82
N GLN A 77 15.06 10.62 6.53
CA GLN A 77 15.45 11.88 5.89
C GLN A 77 16.79 11.77 5.14
N ALA A 78 17.78 11.05 5.69
CA ALA A 78 19.03 10.78 5.00
C ALA A 78 18.81 9.99 3.69
N ILE A 79 17.96 8.96 3.73
CA ILE A 79 17.60 8.17 2.54
C ILE A 79 16.85 9.02 1.51
N VAL A 80 15.89 9.83 1.94
CA VAL A 80 15.15 10.76 1.07
C VAL A 80 16.10 11.75 0.38
N ALA A 81 17.11 12.24 1.09
CA ALA A 81 18.13 13.13 0.53
C ALA A 81 18.96 12.42 -0.55
N GLU A 82 19.38 11.17 -0.31
CA GLU A 82 20.12 10.35 -1.30
C GLU A 82 19.27 9.95 -2.51
N LEU A 83 17.95 9.96 -2.37
CA LEU A 83 16.98 9.74 -3.44
C LEU A 83 16.50 11.04 -4.10
N ASN A 84 17.21 12.16 -3.92
CA ASN A 84 16.91 13.45 -4.53
C ASN A 84 15.47 13.94 -4.20
N GLY A 85 14.99 13.68 -2.99
CA GLY A 85 13.68 14.15 -2.51
C GLY A 85 12.52 13.19 -2.73
N GLU A 86 12.76 11.97 -3.24
CA GLU A 86 11.75 10.90 -3.28
C GLU A 86 11.21 10.63 -1.86
N LYS A 87 9.90 10.75 -1.66
CA LYS A 87 9.28 10.52 -0.34
C LYS A 87 9.26 9.03 -0.03
N VAL A 88 9.69 8.64 1.17
CA VAL A 88 9.71 7.23 1.61
C VAL A 88 8.80 7.08 2.82
N ASP A 89 7.70 6.34 2.66
CA ASP A 89 6.84 5.94 3.77
C ASP A 89 7.24 4.54 4.24
N VAL A 90 7.54 4.41 5.54
CA VAL A 90 7.77 3.11 6.17
C VAL A 90 6.51 2.68 6.92
N VAL A 91 6.06 1.47 6.63
CA VAL A 91 4.83 0.87 7.15
C VAL A 91 5.14 -0.48 7.77
N LEU A 92 4.38 -0.88 8.79
CA LEU A 92 4.51 -2.21 9.36
C LEU A 92 3.89 -3.25 8.41
N TRP A 93 4.57 -4.38 8.27
CA TRP A 93 4.01 -5.55 7.62
C TRP A 93 3.21 -6.36 8.62
N HIS A 94 2.08 -6.90 8.18
CA HIS A 94 1.23 -7.79 8.96
C HIS A 94 0.89 -9.04 8.13
N GLU A 95 0.75 -10.18 8.80
CA GLU A 95 0.23 -11.41 8.20
C GLU A 95 -1.25 -11.28 7.84
N ASP A 96 -2.02 -10.63 8.71
CA ASP A 96 -3.42 -10.30 8.45
C ASP A 96 -3.52 -9.27 7.31
N PRO A 97 -4.14 -9.62 6.16
CA PRO A 97 -4.27 -8.73 5.03
C PRO A 97 -5.04 -7.45 5.35
N ALA A 98 -6.03 -7.51 6.25
CA ALA A 98 -6.82 -6.34 6.63
C ALA A 98 -5.96 -5.28 7.32
N GLN A 99 -5.20 -5.70 8.34
CA GLN A 99 -4.21 -4.85 9.01
C GLN A 99 -3.13 -4.35 8.05
N TYR A 100 -2.61 -5.23 7.20
CA TYR A 100 -1.52 -4.84 6.31
C TYR A 100 -1.96 -3.80 5.27
N VAL A 101 -3.17 -3.94 4.71
CA VAL A 101 -3.75 -2.94 3.80
C VAL A 101 -4.02 -1.62 4.52
N ALA A 102 -4.55 -1.66 5.74
CA ALA A 102 -4.78 -0.47 6.53
C ALA A 102 -3.48 0.31 6.77
N GLU A 103 -2.42 -0.38 7.21
CA GLU A 103 -1.12 0.22 7.49
C GLU A 103 -0.44 0.71 6.19
N ALA A 104 -0.63 0.01 5.06
CA ALA A 104 -0.09 0.43 3.76
C ALA A 104 -0.70 1.74 3.24
N LEU A 105 -1.92 2.10 3.64
CA LEU A 105 -2.57 3.36 3.27
C LEU A 105 -2.11 4.57 4.07
N SER A 106 -1.31 4.36 5.13
CA SER A 106 -0.63 5.41 5.89
C SER A 106 0.01 6.45 4.94
N PRO A 107 -0.23 7.75 5.16
CA PRO A 107 -0.68 8.40 6.39
C PRO A 107 -2.20 8.50 6.59
N ALA A 108 -3.02 7.98 5.68
CA ALA A 108 -4.47 8.01 5.85
C ALA A 108 -4.92 7.03 6.93
N GLU A 109 -5.82 7.49 7.80
CA GLU A 109 -6.50 6.71 8.82
C GLU A 109 -7.60 5.88 8.17
N VAL A 110 -7.60 4.59 8.48
CA VAL A 110 -8.54 3.61 7.95
C VAL A 110 -9.51 3.20 9.04
N LEU A 111 -10.81 3.31 8.78
CA LEU A 111 -11.87 2.97 9.73
C LEU A 111 -12.19 1.48 9.69
N ASN A 112 -12.24 0.90 8.48
CA ASN A 112 -12.57 -0.50 8.29
C ASN A 112 -11.93 -1.03 7.01
N VAL A 113 -11.52 -2.31 7.04
CA VAL A 113 -11.08 -3.05 5.86
C VAL A 113 -11.83 -4.36 5.78
N ARG A 114 -12.53 -4.59 4.67
CA ARG A 114 -13.16 -5.87 4.34
C ARG A 114 -12.41 -6.54 3.20
N ILE A 115 -11.86 -7.71 3.47
CA ILE A 115 -11.11 -8.50 2.50
C ILE A 115 -12.06 -9.45 1.76
N ASP A 116 -11.98 -9.42 0.44
CA ASP A 116 -12.57 -10.38 -0.48
C ASP A 116 -11.44 -11.24 -1.05
N GLU A 117 -11.24 -12.41 -0.45
CA GLU A 117 -10.13 -13.31 -0.80
C GLU A 117 -10.28 -13.92 -2.20
N GLU A 118 -11.52 -14.15 -2.64
CA GLU A 118 -11.83 -14.74 -3.94
C GLU A 118 -11.36 -13.83 -5.08
N HIS A 119 -11.65 -12.53 -4.96
CA HIS A 119 -11.31 -11.54 -5.99
C HIS A 119 -9.97 -10.83 -5.74
N LYS A 120 -9.30 -11.10 -4.61
CA LYS A 120 -8.15 -10.34 -4.10
C LYS A 120 -8.41 -8.83 -4.02
N ILE A 121 -9.58 -8.46 -3.50
CA ILE A 121 -10.00 -7.06 -3.33
C ILE A 121 -10.08 -6.72 -1.85
N ALA A 122 -9.48 -5.60 -1.46
CA ALA A 122 -9.62 -4.99 -0.15
C ALA A 122 -10.54 -3.77 -0.27
N ASN A 123 -11.72 -3.86 0.33
CA ASN A 123 -12.68 -2.77 0.43
C ASN A 123 -12.35 -1.95 1.69
N VAL A 124 -11.93 -0.71 1.50
CA VAL A 124 -11.44 0.14 2.58
C VAL A 124 -12.40 1.29 2.80
N VAL A 125 -12.78 1.51 4.05
CA VAL A 125 -13.54 2.69 4.47
C VAL A 125 -12.61 3.65 5.19
N VAL A 126 -12.58 4.89 4.72
CA VAL A 126 -11.83 5.99 5.33
C VAL A 126 -12.78 7.13 5.69
N PRO A 127 -12.41 8.02 6.62
CA PRO A 127 -13.21 9.20 6.86
C PRO A 127 -13.26 10.09 5.61
N GLU A 128 -14.41 10.68 5.29
CA GLU A 128 -14.58 11.53 4.10
C GLU A 128 -13.49 12.61 3.95
N ARG A 129 -13.14 13.27 5.07
CA ARG A 129 -12.07 14.29 5.13
C ARG A 129 -10.70 13.80 4.66
N GLN A 130 -10.46 12.48 4.71
CA GLN A 130 -9.20 11.84 4.31
C GLN A 130 -9.30 11.03 3.02
N LEU A 131 -10.45 10.99 2.35
CA LEU A 131 -10.62 10.24 1.10
C LEU A 131 -9.57 10.63 0.04
N SER A 132 -9.38 11.94 -0.15
CA SER A 132 -8.37 12.47 -1.06
C SER A 132 -6.94 12.08 -0.66
N LEU A 133 -6.64 12.05 0.65
CA LEU A 133 -5.33 11.65 1.17
C LEU A 133 -5.08 10.15 0.95
N ALA A 134 -6.10 9.32 1.19
CA ALA A 134 -6.03 7.87 1.04
C ALA A 134 -5.80 7.47 -0.44
N ILE A 135 -6.47 8.14 -1.38
CA ILE A 135 -6.25 7.98 -2.82
C ILE A 135 -4.86 8.52 -3.20
N GLY A 136 -4.54 9.74 -2.73
CA GLY A 136 -3.32 10.46 -3.05
C GLY A 136 -3.37 11.15 -4.42
N LYS A 137 -2.39 12.03 -4.69
CA LYS A 137 -2.26 12.71 -5.98
C LYS A 137 -2.18 11.68 -7.11
N GLU A 138 -3.09 11.79 -8.09
CA GLU A 138 -3.19 10.85 -9.23
C GLU A 138 -3.33 9.36 -8.81
N GLY A 139 -3.92 9.11 -7.64
CA GLY A 139 -4.09 7.77 -7.08
C GLY A 139 -2.78 7.13 -6.61
N GLN A 140 -1.70 7.90 -6.47
CA GLN A 140 -0.37 7.35 -6.18
C GLN A 140 -0.33 6.58 -4.86
N ASN A 141 -0.98 7.07 -3.80
CA ASN A 141 -0.93 6.41 -2.49
C ASN A 141 -1.61 5.04 -2.55
N ALA A 142 -2.83 4.99 -3.07
CA ALA A 142 -3.58 3.75 -3.27
C ALA A 142 -2.84 2.78 -4.20
N ARG A 143 -2.25 3.27 -5.29
CA ARG A 143 -1.49 2.45 -6.25
C ARG A 143 -0.22 1.86 -5.64
N LEU A 144 0.51 2.63 -4.83
CA LEU A 144 1.68 2.13 -4.11
C LEU A 144 1.28 1.12 -3.04
N ALA A 145 0.19 1.36 -2.29
CA ALA A 145 -0.33 0.42 -1.30
C ALA A 145 -0.78 -0.90 -1.95
N ALA A 146 -1.47 -0.83 -3.10
CA ALA A 146 -1.89 -2.00 -3.86
C ALA A 146 -0.69 -2.80 -4.38
N LYS A 147 0.33 -2.12 -4.94
CA LYS A 147 1.59 -2.77 -5.36
C LYS A 147 2.35 -3.40 -4.19
N LEU A 148 2.31 -2.78 -3.01
CA LEU A 148 3.04 -3.23 -1.83
C LEU A 148 2.40 -4.48 -1.22
N THR A 149 1.08 -4.45 -1.06
CA THR A 149 0.30 -5.52 -0.41
C THR A 149 -0.07 -6.64 -1.37
N GLY A 150 -0.12 -6.37 -2.68
CA GLY A 150 -0.58 -7.30 -3.70
C GLY A 150 -2.10 -7.42 -3.80
N TRP A 151 -2.85 -6.54 -3.12
CA TRP A 151 -4.31 -6.47 -3.15
C TRP A 151 -4.80 -5.33 -4.04
N ARG A 152 -5.93 -5.52 -4.72
CA ARG A 152 -6.66 -4.39 -5.30
C ARG A 152 -7.33 -3.63 -4.16
N ILE A 153 -7.16 -2.31 -4.09
CA ILE A 153 -7.68 -1.50 -2.99
C ILE A 153 -8.77 -0.58 -3.51
N ASP A 154 -10.00 -0.81 -3.03
CA ASP A 154 -11.18 0.00 -3.35
C ASP A 154 -11.54 0.87 -2.14
N ILE A 155 -11.31 2.18 -2.25
CA ILE A 155 -11.45 3.12 -1.13
C ILE A 155 -12.80 3.84 -1.23
N ARG A 156 -13.56 3.84 -0.14
CA ARG A 156 -14.84 4.55 0.02
C ARG A 156 -14.83 5.41 1.27
N SER A 157 -15.60 6.49 1.27
CA SER A 157 -15.85 7.28 2.48
C SER A 157 -16.91 6.62 3.36
N ASP A 158 -16.84 6.86 4.67
CA ASP A 158 -17.89 6.53 5.63
C ASP A 158 -19.26 7.08 5.22
N ALA A 159 -19.32 8.34 4.78
CA ALA A 159 -20.54 8.96 4.25
C ALA A 159 -21.10 8.20 3.02
N GLY A 160 -20.22 7.75 2.13
CA GLY A 160 -20.61 6.99 0.94
C GLY A 160 -21.16 5.59 1.27
N VAL A 161 -20.65 4.96 2.33
CA VAL A 161 -21.16 3.66 2.81
C VAL A 161 -22.52 3.81 3.48
N ALA A 162 -22.71 4.85 4.30
CA ALA A 162 -24.00 5.13 4.94
C ALA A 162 -25.12 5.39 3.93
N ALA A 163 -24.82 6.14 2.85
CA ALA A 163 -25.77 6.41 1.77
C ALA A 163 -26.18 5.14 1.01
N ALA A 164 -25.25 4.18 0.82
CA ALA A 164 -25.54 2.92 0.15
C ALA A 164 -26.34 1.94 1.03
N ALA A 165 -26.17 2.00 2.36
CA ALA A 165 -26.92 1.17 3.31
C ALA A 165 -28.37 1.65 3.52
N GLY A 166 -28.67 2.93 3.25
CA GLY A 166 -30.02 3.50 3.36
C GLY A 166 -30.90 3.36 2.12
N GLY A 167 -30.48 2.56 1.12
CA GLY A 167 -31.09 2.53 -0.22
C GLY A 167 -31.90 1.27 -0.58
N ASP A 168 -32.18 0.35 0.35
CA ASP A 168 -32.82 -0.94 0.04
C ASP A 168 -34.05 -1.26 0.93
N GLU A 169 -34.97 -0.30 1.11
CA GLU A 169 -36.31 -0.56 1.69
C GLU A 169 -37.49 -0.05 0.85
N SER A 170 -37.29 0.39 -0.40
CA SER A 170 -38.40 0.87 -1.23
C SER A 170 -38.34 0.36 -2.67
N ARG A 171 -38.22 -0.95 -2.85
CA ARG A 171 -38.67 -1.59 -4.09
C ARG A 171 -40.02 -2.26 -3.80
N PRO A 172 -41.17 -1.70 -4.23
CA PRO A 172 -42.40 -2.45 -4.15
C PRO A 172 -42.23 -3.76 -4.93
N PRO A 173 -42.80 -4.88 -4.46
CA PRO A 173 -42.72 -6.15 -5.18
C PRO A 173 -43.32 -5.93 -6.58
N ALA A 174 -42.56 -6.34 -7.59
CA ALA A 174 -43.04 -6.37 -8.96
C ALA A 174 -44.34 -7.19 -8.99
N GLU A 175 -45.45 -6.54 -9.37
CA GLU A 175 -46.72 -7.22 -9.61
C GLU A 175 -46.48 -8.39 -10.56
N ALA A 176 -46.90 -9.58 -10.13
CA ALA A 176 -46.93 -10.77 -10.96
C ALA A 176 -47.84 -10.50 -12.19
N PRO A 177 -47.47 -10.97 -13.39
CA PRO A 177 -48.37 -10.87 -14.52
C PRO A 177 -49.62 -11.71 -14.23
N ALA A 178 -50.77 -11.05 -14.21
CA ALA A 178 -52.07 -11.70 -14.10
C ALA A 178 -52.31 -12.62 -15.30
N ASP A 179 -52.80 -13.82 -15.00
CA ASP A 179 -53.15 -14.88 -15.94
C ASP A 179 -54.00 -14.37 -17.10
N ALA A 180 -53.53 -14.67 -18.32
CA ALA A 180 -54.36 -14.67 -19.51
C ALA A 180 -55.19 -15.96 -19.52
N GLU A 181 -56.35 -15.93 -18.84
CA GLU A 181 -57.38 -16.94 -19.01
C GLU A 181 -58.25 -16.63 -20.23
N ALA A 182 -58.21 -17.58 -21.16
CA ALA A 182 -59.11 -17.70 -22.29
C ALA A 182 -60.56 -17.92 -21.83
N LYS A 183 -61.53 -17.37 -22.59
CA LYS A 183 -62.77 -18.07 -22.96
C LYS A 183 -63.62 -17.30 -23.98
N ALA A 184 -63.95 -18.05 -25.04
CA ALA A 184 -65.14 -18.02 -25.93
C ALA A 184 -65.45 -16.75 -26.73
#